data_AF-A0A4Q2LZJ1-F1
#
_entry.id   AF-A0A4Q2LZJ1-F1
#
_cell.length_a   1.000
_cell.length_b   1.000
_cell.length_c   1.000
_cell.angle_alpha   90.00
_cell.angle_beta   90.00
_cell.angle_gamma   90.00
#
_symmetry.space_group_name_H-M   'P 1'
#
loop_
_entity.id
_entity.type
_entity.pdbx_description
1 polymer ?
#
loop_
_entity_poly.entity_id
_entity_poly.type
_entity_poly.pdbx_seq_one_letter_code
_entity_poly.pdbx_strand_id
1 'polypeptide(L)'
;MAIKINLYQDWLDTVKHVFHGAGAPLPSTLSDKGIGVAYYNQTSSSEEEAEQRRQVNEQRITELQQTLLDNMTEIIIPDIRNKTGYTGDAFHFRWVYAQGEHIIEENSQYRIPLGPSPEA
;
A
#
# COMPACT_ATOMS: atom_id res chain seq x y z
N MET A 1 19.96 11.45 1.08
CA MET A 1 19.04 10.33 1.39
C MET A 1 17.89 10.37 0.41
N ALA A 2 17.73 9.31 -0.39
CA ALA A 2 16.65 9.20 -1.37
C ALA A 2 15.58 8.25 -0.84
N ILE A 3 14.33 8.69 -0.81
CA ILE A 3 13.18 7.88 -0.37
C ILE A 3 12.20 7.80 -1.53
N LYS A 4 11.85 6.58 -1.92
CA LYS A 4 10.79 6.30 -2.89
C LYS A 4 9.66 5.57 -2.18
N ILE A 5 8.47 6.15 -2.19
CA ILE A 5 7.28 5.57 -1.56
C ILE A 5 6.04 6.10 -2.28
N ASN A 6 5.11 5.22 -2.63
CA ASN A 6 3.77 5.58 -3.08
C ASN A 6 2.81 4.43 -2.76
N LEU A 7 2.43 4.34 -1.47
CA LEU A 7 1.69 3.20 -0.96
C LEU A 7 0.30 3.08 -1.59
N TYR A 8 -0.32 4.20 -1.95
CA TYR A 8 -1.64 4.17 -2.59
C TYR A 8 -1.55 3.64 -4.02
N GLN A 9 -0.53 4.03 -4.79
CA GLN A 9 -0.29 3.45 -6.10
C GLN A 9 0.00 1.94 -6.02
N ASP A 10 0.80 1.52 -5.05
CA ASP A 10 1.09 0.10 -4.82
C ASP A 10 -0.19 -0.70 -4.52
N TRP A 11 -1.11 -0.11 -3.75
CA TRP A 11 -2.44 -0.69 -3.50
C TRP A 11 -3.27 -0.79 -4.79
N LEU A 12 -3.34 0.28 -5.59
CA LEU A 12 -4.06 0.27 -6.88
C LEU A 12 -3.49 -0.78 -7.85
N ASP A 13 -2.18 -0.93 -7.89
CA ASP A 13 -1.53 -1.93 -8.74
C ASP A 13 -1.81 -3.35 -8.24
N THR A 14 -1.90 -3.55 -6.92
CA THR A 14 -2.36 -4.80 -6.33
C THR A 14 -3.81 -5.10 -6.72
N VAL A 15 -4.71 -4.12 -6.64
CA VAL A 15 -6.10 -4.27 -7.10
C VAL A 15 -6.15 -4.71 -8.56
N LYS A 16 -5.42 -4.04 -9.45
CA LYS A 16 -5.35 -4.43 -10.88
C LYS A 16 -4.87 -5.88 -11.05
N HIS A 17 -3.86 -6.31 -10.29
CA HIS A 17 -3.37 -7.69 -10.33
C HIS A 17 -4.42 -8.69 -9.84
N VAL A 18 -5.20 -8.37 -8.81
CA VAL A 18 -6.31 -9.21 -8.33
C VAL A 18 -7.35 -9.42 -9.43
N PHE A 19 -7.81 -8.34 -10.07
CA PHE A 19 -8.77 -8.41 -11.17
C PHE A 19 -8.21 -9.19 -12.38
N HIS A 20 -6.94 -8.98 -12.73
CA HIS A 20 -6.29 -9.73 -13.80
C HIS A 20 -6.19 -11.23 -13.46
N GLY A 21 -5.80 -11.58 -12.24
CA GLY A 21 -5.74 -12.96 -11.77
C GLY A 21 -7.10 -13.65 -11.71
N ALA A 22 -8.17 -12.89 -11.47
CA ALA A 22 -9.56 -13.37 -11.50
C ALA A 22 -10.14 -13.54 -12.92
N GLY A 23 -9.38 -13.20 -13.97
CA GLY A 23 -9.84 -13.30 -15.37
C GLY A 23 -10.74 -12.14 -15.82
N ALA A 24 -10.83 -11.07 -15.03
CA ALA A 24 -11.64 -9.88 -15.31
C ALA A 24 -10.78 -8.61 -15.19
N PRO A 25 -9.73 -8.43 -16.03
CA PRO A 25 -8.82 -7.31 -15.90
C PRO A 25 -9.55 -5.97 -16.05
N LEU A 26 -9.19 -5.00 -15.19
CA LEU A 26 -9.73 -3.65 -15.28
C LEU A 26 -9.22 -2.94 -16.55
N PRO A 27 -10.03 -2.07 -17.19
CA PRO A 27 -9.58 -1.24 -18.30
C PRO A 27 -8.35 -0.40 -17.95
N SER A 28 -7.39 -0.31 -18.87
CA SER A 28 -6.16 0.49 -18.66
C SER A 28 -6.42 2.01 -18.62
N THR A 29 -7.58 2.46 -19.09
CA THR A 29 -8.00 3.87 -19.10
C THR A 29 -8.71 4.30 -17.82
N LEU A 30 -8.90 3.37 -16.88
CA LEU A 30 -9.67 3.60 -15.68
C LEU A 30 -8.85 4.44 -14.69
N SER A 31 -9.49 5.45 -14.09
CA SER A 31 -8.82 6.34 -13.13
C SER A 31 -8.54 5.63 -11.81
N ASP A 32 -7.59 6.14 -11.03
CA ASP A 32 -7.29 5.64 -9.67
C ASP A 32 -8.53 5.53 -8.80
N LYS A 33 -9.39 6.56 -8.84
CA LYS A 33 -10.70 6.54 -8.21
C LYS A 33 -11.52 5.33 -8.67
N GLY A 34 -11.68 5.18 -9.98
CA GLY A 34 -12.47 4.08 -10.53
C GLY A 34 -11.91 2.70 -10.15
N ILE A 35 -10.58 2.55 -10.08
CA ILE A 35 -9.94 1.27 -9.75
C ILE A 35 -10.33 0.89 -8.32
N GLY A 36 -10.24 1.86 -7.40
CA GLY A 36 -10.64 1.64 -6.02
C GLY A 36 -12.14 1.40 -5.86
N VAL A 37 -13.00 2.13 -6.56
CA VAL A 37 -14.46 1.87 -6.54
C VAL A 37 -14.77 0.47 -7.07
N ALA A 38 -14.16 0.06 -8.17
CA ALA A 38 -14.37 -1.27 -8.76
C ALA A 38 -14.00 -2.38 -7.77
N TYR A 39 -12.91 -2.21 -7.03
CA TYR A 39 -12.51 -3.14 -5.98
C TYR A 39 -13.60 -3.31 -4.92
N TYR A 40 -14.08 -2.21 -4.33
CA TYR A 40 -15.07 -2.25 -3.25
C TYR A 40 -16.47 -2.66 -3.72
N ASN A 41 -16.84 -2.37 -4.97
CA ASN A 41 -18.10 -2.80 -5.57
C ASN A 41 -18.29 -4.33 -5.58
N GLN A 42 -17.23 -5.13 -5.47
CA GLN A 42 -17.35 -6.58 -5.36
C GLN A 42 -18.01 -7.03 -4.05
N THR A 43 -17.99 -6.18 -3.02
CA THR A 43 -18.46 -6.52 -1.66
C THR A 43 -19.41 -5.49 -1.04
N SER A 44 -19.50 -4.28 -1.59
CA SER A 44 -20.44 -3.25 -1.15
C SER A 44 -21.85 -3.47 -1.68
N SER A 45 -22.85 -2.99 -0.95
CA SER A 45 -24.27 -3.07 -1.32
C SER A 45 -24.67 -1.99 -2.34
N SER A 46 -23.88 -0.93 -2.47
CA SER A 46 -24.08 0.15 -3.42
C SER A 46 -22.76 0.78 -3.88
N GLU A 47 -22.81 1.51 -4.99
CA GLU A 47 -21.66 2.28 -5.48
C GLU A 47 -21.28 3.42 -4.51
N GLU A 48 -22.26 4.03 -3.84
CA GLU A 48 -22.01 5.05 -2.83
C GLU A 48 -21.21 4.49 -1.63
N GLU A 49 -21.58 3.29 -1.17
CA GLU A 49 -20.84 2.60 -0.11
C GLU A 49 -19.43 2.23 -0.57
N ALA A 50 -19.26 1.77 -1.82
CA ALA A 50 -17.95 1.49 -2.39
C ALA A 50 -17.07 2.75 -2.47
N GLU A 51 -17.63 3.89 -2.85
CA GLU A 51 -16.91 5.16 -2.88
C GLU A 51 -16.51 5.63 -1.48
N GLN A 52 -17.39 5.49 -0.48
CA GLN A 52 -17.07 5.82 0.91
C GLN A 52 -15.93 4.94 1.44
N ARG A 53 -16.01 3.62 1.23
CA ARG A 53 -14.93 2.69 1.62
C ARG A 53 -13.62 3.00 0.92
N ARG A 54 -13.67 3.35 -0.36
CA ARG A 54 -12.50 3.81 -1.11
C ARG A 54 -11.85 5.03 -0.48
N GLN A 55 -12.64 6.06 -0.15
CA GLN A 55 -12.14 7.29 0.47
C GLN A 55 -11.48 7.01 1.83
N VAL A 56 -12.14 6.20 2.67
CA VAL A 56 -11.59 5.80 3.97
C VAL A 56 -10.26 5.06 3.80
N ASN A 57 -10.15 4.14 2.85
CA ASN A 57 -8.91 3.41 2.62
C ASN A 57 -7.81 4.29 2.02
N GLU A 58 -8.13 5.18 1.08
CA GLU A 58 -7.18 6.17 0.55
C GLU A 58 -6.62 7.06 1.66
N GLN A 59 -7.49 7.56 2.54
CA GLN A 59 -7.08 8.35 3.70
C GLN A 59 -6.16 7.53 4.62
N ARG A 60 -6.55 6.30 4.99
CA ARG A 60 -5.74 5.41 5.83
C ARG A 60 -4.36 5.17 5.24
N ILE A 61 -4.27 4.83 3.94
CA ILE A 61 -2.98 4.56 3.27
C ILE A 61 -2.12 5.82 3.23
N THR A 62 -2.73 6.99 3.00
CA THR A 62 -2.03 8.28 3.00
C THR A 62 -1.48 8.61 4.39
N GLU A 63 -2.26 8.39 5.45
CA GLU A 63 -1.83 8.59 6.84
C GLU A 63 -0.71 7.61 7.23
N LEU A 64 -0.78 6.36 6.79
CA LEU A 64 0.30 5.37 6.97
C LEU A 64 1.60 5.82 6.29
N GLN A 65 1.51 6.29 5.04
CA GLN A 65 2.67 6.81 4.32
C GLN A 65 3.28 8.01 5.04
N GLN A 66 2.44 8.96 5.47
CA GLN A 66 2.91 10.15 6.18
C GLN A 66 3.57 9.77 7.51
N THR A 67 2.97 8.86 8.27
CA THR A 67 3.54 8.35 9.52
C THR A 67 4.91 7.71 9.30
N LEU A 68 5.06 6.91 8.23
CA LEU A 68 6.34 6.31 7.89
C LEU A 68 7.38 7.39 7.58
N LEU A 69 7.03 8.36 6.75
CA LEU A 69 7.88 9.49 6.36
C LEU A 69 8.33 10.33 7.56
N ASP A 70 7.40 10.68 8.45
CA ASP A 70 7.68 11.50 9.64
C ASP A 70 8.66 10.79 10.59
N ASN A 71 8.61 9.46 10.65
CA ASN A 71 9.44 8.65 11.54
C ASN A 71 10.69 8.08 10.84
N MET A 72 10.98 8.48 9.60
CA MET A 72 12.05 7.87 8.78
C MET A 72 13.41 7.96 9.44
N THR A 73 13.82 9.16 9.85
CA THR A 73 15.17 9.42 10.34
C THR A 73 15.36 8.94 11.77
N GLU A 74 14.32 9.07 12.61
CA GLU A 74 14.41 8.82 14.05
C GLU A 74 14.21 7.34 14.39
N ILE A 75 13.35 6.63 13.65
CA ILE A 75 12.93 5.27 14.00
C ILE A 75 13.21 4.30 12.87
N ILE A 76 12.69 4.55 11.66
CA ILE A 76 12.65 3.54 10.60
C ILE A 76 14.05 3.19 10.09
N ILE A 77 14.86 4.19 9.74
CA ILE A 77 16.22 3.95 9.23
C ILE A 77 17.12 3.30 10.29
N PRO A 78 17.22 3.82 11.53
CA PRO A 78 17.99 3.15 12.58
C PRO A 78 17.58 1.69 12.75
N ASP A 79 16.27 1.40 12.75
CA ASP A 79 15.75 0.04 12.91
C ASP A 79 16.10 -0.86 11.70
N ILE A 80 15.96 -0.36 10.46
CA ILE A 80 16.40 -1.07 9.24
C ILE A 80 17.89 -1.41 9.34
N ARG A 81 18.74 -0.41 9.64
CA ARG A 81 20.19 -0.58 9.72
C ARG A 81 20.57 -1.60 10.79
N ASN A 82 19.93 -1.52 11.95
CA ASN A 82 20.18 -2.44 13.07
C ASN A 82 19.75 -3.88 12.76
N LYS A 83 18.61 -4.07 12.11
CA LYS A 83 18.06 -5.41 11.84
C LYS A 83 18.62 -6.10 10.61
N THR A 84 18.99 -5.32 9.59
CA THR A 84 19.40 -5.87 8.28
C THR A 84 20.88 -5.66 7.97
N GLY A 85 21.56 -4.76 8.70
CA GLY A 85 22.92 -4.34 8.38
C GLY A 85 23.03 -3.47 7.12
N TYR A 86 21.91 -3.06 6.52
CA TYR A 86 21.91 -2.22 5.32
C TYR A 86 22.57 -0.86 5.59
N THR A 87 23.51 -0.44 4.75
CA THR A 87 24.28 0.81 4.91
C THR A 87 24.04 1.82 3.78
N GLY A 88 23.17 1.50 2.83
CA GLY A 88 22.85 2.40 1.73
C GLY A 88 22.05 3.64 2.17
N ASP A 89 21.96 4.61 1.25
CA ASP A 89 21.26 5.89 1.45
C ASP A 89 20.00 6.03 0.57
N ALA A 90 19.60 4.95 -0.10
CA ALA A 90 18.38 4.84 -0.88
C ALA A 90 17.42 3.84 -0.23
N PHE A 91 16.17 4.26 -0.02
CA PHE A 91 15.12 3.45 0.60
C PHE A 91 13.89 3.44 -0.31
N HIS A 92 13.46 2.25 -0.70
CA HIS A 92 12.31 2.06 -1.58
C HIS A 92 11.25 1.25 -0.84
N PHE A 93 10.16 1.91 -0.46
CA PHE A 93 9.06 1.27 0.26
C PHE A 93 7.96 0.89 -0.72
N ARG A 94 7.48 -0.34 -0.60
CA ARG A 94 6.33 -0.86 -1.35
C ARG A 94 5.29 -1.44 -0.40
N TRP A 95 4.03 -1.05 -0.59
CA TRP A 95 2.90 -1.75 0.04
C TRP A 95 2.65 -3.09 -0.69
N VAL A 96 2.47 -4.17 0.06
CA VAL A 96 2.15 -5.49 -0.50
C VAL A 96 1.07 -6.19 0.31
N TYR A 97 0.28 -7.02 -0.39
CA TYR A 97 -0.70 -7.92 0.22
C TYR A 97 -0.25 -9.37 0.09
N ALA A 98 0.31 -9.93 1.16
CA ALA A 98 0.80 -11.31 1.19
C ALA A 98 0.71 -11.88 2.62
N GLN A 99 -0.32 -12.67 2.90
CA GLN A 99 -0.65 -13.16 4.26
C GLN A 99 -0.96 -12.02 5.25
N GLY A 100 -1.45 -10.89 4.74
CA GLY A 100 -1.66 -9.65 5.49
C GLY A 100 -1.13 -8.44 4.73
N GLU A 101 -1.38 -7.25 5.29
CA GLU A 101 -0.82 -6.01 4.76
C GLU A 101 0.58 -5.77 5.31
N HIS A 102 1.52 -5.50 4.41
CA HIS A 102 2.90 -5.19 4.77
C HIS A 102 3.41 -4.00 3.97
N ILE A 103 4.34 -3.26 4.58
CA ILE A 103 5.25 -2.37 3.84
C ILE A 103 6.62 -3.05 3.85
N ILE A 104 7.21 -3.21 2.68
CA ILE A 104 8.57 -3.76 2.52
C ILE A 104 9.49 -2.65 2.03
N GLU A 105 10.66 -2.54 2.65
CA GLU A 105 11.77 -1.78 2.08
C GLU A 105 12.60 -2.71 1.19
N GLU A 106 12.65 -2.43 -0.12
CA GLU A 106 13.15 -3.36 -1.13
C GLU A 106 14.67 -3.56 -1.09
N ASN A 107 15.44 -2.55 -0.68
CA ASN A 107 16.90 -2.65 -0.73
C ASN A 107 17.48 -3.45 0.45
N SER A 108 16.84 -3.37 1.62
CA SER A 108 17.21 -4.09 2.85
C SER A 108 16.35 -5.33 3.11
N GLN A 109 15.26 -5.50 2.36
CA GLN A 109 14.22 -6.52 2.59
C GLN A 109 13.53 -6.41 3.95
N TYR A 110 13.64 -5.24 4.61
CA TYR A 110 12.98 -4.97 5.88
C TYR A 110 11.46 -4.96 5.72
N ARG A 111 10.73 -5.46 6.72
CA ARG A 111 9.26 -5.59 6.67
C ARG A 111 8.62 -4.91 7.87
N ILE A 112 7.63 -4.08 7.59
CA ILE A 112 6.77 -3.41 8.57
C ILE A 112 5.39 -4.07 8.46
N PRO A 113 4.96 -4.87 9.45
CA PRO A 113 3.61 -5.42 9.47
C PRO A 113 2.60 -4.32 9.80
N LEU A 114 1.49 -4.24 9.06
CA LEU A 114 0.44 -3.25 9.29
C LEU A 114 -0.74 -3.77 10.12
N GLY A 115 -0.68 -5.02 10.59
CA GLY A 115 -1.79 -5.69 11.26
C GLY A 115 -2.85 -6.21 10.26
N PRO A 116 -4.02 -6.67 10.75
CA PRO A 116 -5.11 -7.05 9.88
C PRO A 116 -5.61 -5.83 9.10
N SER A 117 -5.97 -6.04 7.82
CA SER A 117 -6.72 -5.04 7.09
C SER A 117 -8.04 -4.78 7.84
N PRO A 118 -8.57 -3.53 7.88
CA PRO A 118 -9.83 -3.22 8.57
C PRO A 118 -11.04 -4.08 8.12
N GLU A 119 -10.89 -4.78 7.00
CA GLU A 119 -11.92 -5.61 6.37
C GLU A 119 -11.65 -7.12 6.48
N ALA A 120 -10.60 -7.53 7.19
CA ALA A 120 -10.22 -8.94 7.40
C ALA A 120 -10.89 -9.57 8.63
#